data_AF-A0A0F9XBR2-F1
#
_entry.id   AF-A0A0F9XBR2-F1
#
_cell.length_a   1.000
_cell.length_b   1.000
_cell.length_c   1.000
_cell.angle_alpha   90.00
_cell.angle_beta   90.00
_cell.angle_gamma   90.00
#
_symmetry.space_group_name_H-M   'P 1'
#
loop_
_entity.id
_entity.type
_entity.pdbx_description
1 polymer ?
#
loop_
_entity_poly.entity_id
_entity_poly.type
_entity_poly.pdbx_seq_one_letter_code
_entity_poly.pdbx_strand_id
1 'polypeptide(L)'
;MENGEPSVILTSNEMISDIRDASTRCRALLHGLSKDGNTNATEAREEMASFNIWVADMGVFDKGRKSITSRLKSDPSLCHLTQQLLTVLEYKFREGEEEESQHDSESDCSSDRPSSPFKLVSSSSEESEDDEVPGPWTSVQTLMTTLRGMAAMVRRGGNDHRQERTEKFKNLPRHEELYESTEECAKQKVDHLFPKACAALQKRIAQAIARRQIWLVCLEEHQQKTLRRSEPAPALQQKEPESMEDKSAQ
;
A
#
# COMPACT_ATOMS: atom_id res chain seq x y z
N MET A 1 -42.96 15.56 -1.42
CA MET A 1 -41.85 15.89 -0.51
C MET A 1 -40.87 14.72 -0.59
N GLU A 2 -39.95 14.79 -1.56
CA GLU A 2 -38.87 13.81 -1.68
C GLU A 2 -37.71 14.33 -0.84
N ASN A 3 -37.42 13.64 0.27
CA ASN A 3 -36.21 13.85 1.04
C ASN A 3 -35.09 13.10 0.32
N GLY A 4 -34.36 13.79 -0.54
CA GLY A 4 -33.07 13.33 -1.03
C GLY A 4 -32.05 13.48 0.08
N GLU A 5 -31.69 12.37 0.73
CA GLU A 5 -30.50 12.32 1.56
C GLU A 5 -29.28 12.65 0.69
N PRO A 6 -28.43 13.61 1.08
CA PRO A 6 -27.19 13.84 0.37
C PRO A 6 -26.24 12.69 0.69
N SER A 7 -26.05 11.77 -0.27
CA SER A 7 -24.93 10.84 -0.26
C SER A 7 -23.64 11.66 -0.11
N VAL A 8 -23.09 11.67 1.09
CA VAL A 8 -21.84 12.35 1.42
C VAL A 8 -20.75 11.66 0.62
N ILE A 9 -20.30 12.29 -0.46
CA ILE A 9 -19.12 11.87 -1.21
C ILE A 9 -17.93 12.16 -0.30
N LEU A 10 -17.54 11.17 0.50
CA LEU A 10 -16.33 11.22 1.32
C LEU A 10 -15.14 11.52 0.42
N THR A 11 -14.34 12.50 0.83
CA THR A 11 -13.13 12.85 0.10
C THR A 11 -12.07 11.76 0.33
N SER A 12 -11.17 11.57 -0.64
CA SER A 12 -10.09 10.57 -0.55
C SER A 12 -9.25 10.72 0.74
N ASN A 13 -9.09 11.94 1.24
CA ASN A 13 -8.35 12.20 2.48
C ASN A 13 -9.09 11.75 3.75
N GLU A 14 -10.41 11.90 3.80
CA GLU A 14 -11.24 11.40 4.91
C GLU A 14 -11.19 9.88 4.95
N MET A 15 -11.40 9.21 3.81
CA MET A 15 -11.28 7.75 3.70
C MET A 15 -9.92 7.23 4.18
N ILE A 16 -8.83 7.96 3.89
CA ILE A 16 -7.49 7.57 4.33
C ILE A 16 -7.29 7.77 5.85
N SER A 17 -7.92 8.79 6.44
CA SER A 17 -7.98 8.92 7.90
C SER A 17 -8.73 7.75 8.51
N ASP A 18 -9.89 7.40 7.95
CA ASP A 18 -10.71 6.29 8.41
C ASP A 18 -9.94 4.95 8.37
N ILE A 19 -9.14 4.72 7.33
CA ILE A 19 -8.30 3.52 7.23
C ILE A 19 -7.27 3.47 8.38
N ARG A 20 -6.64 4.58 8.74
CA ARG A 20 -5.67 4.62 9.85
C ARG A 20 -6.35 4.38 11.19
N ASP A 21 -7.52 4.96 11.38
CA ASP A 21 -8.28 4.82 12.62
C ASP A 21 -8.81 3.38 12.76
N ALA A 22 -9.40 2.82 11.71
CA ALA A 22 -9.82 1.42 11.66
C ALA A 22 -8.65 0.45 11.88
N SER A 23 -7.48 0.74 11.28
CA SER A 23 -6.27 -0.06 11.50
C SER A 23 -5.81 -0.02 12.95
N THR A 24 -5.93 1.14 13.61
CA THR A 24 -5.57 1.30 15.03
C THR A 24 -6.50 0.51 15.93
N ARG A 25 -7.82 0.54 15.65
CA ARG A 25 -8.82 -0.25 16.40
C ARG A 25 -8.63 -1.74 16.21
N CYS A 26 -8.47 -2.23 14.97
CA CYS A 26 -8.17 -3.64 14.69
C CYS A 26 -6.92 -4.13 15.44
N ARG A 27 -5.87 -3.31 15.47
CA ARG A 27 -4.63 -3.63 16.20
C ARG A 27 -4.86 -3.74 17.70
N ALA A 28 -5.67 -2.84 18.29
CA ALA A 28 -5.97 -2.88 19.71
C ALA A 28 -6.76 -4.14 20.08
N LEU A 29 -7.78 -4.50 19.28
CA LEU A 29 -8.60 -5.70 19.49
C LEU A 29 -7.77 -6.98 19.40
N LEU A 30 -6.98 -7.15 18.32
CA LEU A 30 -6.07 -8.30 18.17
C LEU A 30 -5.06 -8.41 19.33
N HIS A 31 -4.66 -7.28 19.91
CA HIS A 31 -3.72 -7.27 21.03
C HIS A 31 -4.39 -7.67 22.35
N GLY A 32 -5.68 -7.36 22.53
CA GLY A 32 -6.51 -7.90 23.62
C GLY A 32 -6.61 -9.41 23.52
N LEU A 33 -7.14 -9.91 22.40
CA LEU A 33 -7.32 -11.34 22.12
C LEU A 33 -6.03 -12.18 22.26
N SER A 34 -4.88 -11.59 21.93
CA SER A 34 -3.55 -12.22 22.07
C SER A 34 -3.09 -12.39 23.52
N LYS A 35 -3.57 -11.54 24.43
CA LYS A 35 -3.16 -11.53 25.85
C LYS A 35 -4.05 -12.35 26.76
N ASP A 36 -5.28 -12.64 26.34
CA ASP A 36 -6.31 -13.18 27.24
C ASP A 36 -6.12 -14.65 27.64
N GLY A 37 -5.03 -15.32 27.24
CA GLY A 37 -4.73 -16.69 27.69
C GLY A 37 -5.74 -17.77 27.24
N ASN A 38 -6.73 -17.36 26.46
CA ASN A 38 -7.75 -18.17 25.80
C ASN A 38 -7.12 -19.16 24.80
N THR A 39 -7.83 -20.25 24.49
CA THR A 39 -7.57 -21.15 23.35
C THR A 39 -7.30 -20.42 22.03
N ASN A 40 -7.86 -19.21 21.82
CA ASN A 40 -7.68 -18.41 20.61
C ASN A 40 -6.42 -17.50 20.61
N ALA A 41 -5.62 -17.49 21.68
CA ALA A 41 -4.47 -16.60 21.81
C ALA A 41 -3.32 -16.95 20.85
N THR A 42 -3.26 -18.17 20.35
CA THR A 42 -2.33 -18.61 19.30
C THR A 42 -2.68 -17.99 17.96
N GLU A 43 -3.92 -18.14 17.53
CA GLU A 43 -4.50 -17.66 16.28
C GLU A 43 -4.47 -16.13 16.25
N ALA A 44 -4.83 -15.47 17.36
CA ALA A 44 -4.75 -14.02 17.48
C ALA A 44 -3.31 -13.50 17.31
N ARG A 45 -2.29 -14.22 17.80
CA ARG A 45 -0.88 -13.84 17.61
C ARG A 45 -0.43 -14.01 16.15
N GLU A 46 -0.87 -15.06 15.49
CA GLU A 46 -0.58 -15.28 14.06
C GLU A 46 -1.24 -14.21 13.19
N GLU A 47 -2.51 -13.90 13.44
CA GLU A 47 -3.24 -12.85 12.74
C GLU A 47 -2.69 -11.46 13.05
N MET A 48 -2.24 -11.22 14.27
CA MET A 48 -1.49 -10.00 14.62
C MET A 48 -0.20 -9.86 13.80
N ALA A 49 0.54 -10.95 13.60
CA ALA A 49 1.74 -10.92 12.76
C ALA A 49 1.37 -10.60 11.30
N SER A 50 0.35 -11.27 10.76
CA SER A 50 -0.16 -11.02 9.41
C SER A 50 -0.65 -9.58 9.22
N PHE A 51 -1.37 -9.04 10.20
CA PHE A 51 -1.85 -7.67 10.20
C PHE A 51 -0.71 -6.66 10.24
N ASN A 52 0.31 -6.88 11.09
CA ASN A 52 1.47 -5.99 11.15
C ASN A 52 2.28 -5.99 9.85
N ILE A 53 2.39 -7.14 9.17
CA ILE A 53 3.01 -7.22 7.83
C ILE A 53 2.20 -6.38 6.84
N TRP A 54 0.87 -6.53 6.82
CA TRP A 54 0.01 -5.74 5.95
C TRP A 54 0.15 -4.22 6.23
N VAL A 55 0.12 -3.80 7.49
CA VAL A 55 0.32 -2.41 7.92
C VAL A 55 1.62 -1.83 7.37
N ALA A 56 2.72 -2.58 7.52
CA ALA A 56 4.04 -2.17 7.04
C ALA A 56 4.08 -2.12 5.50
N ASP A 57 3.49 -3.10 4.84
CA ASP A 57 3.50 -3.21 3.39
C ASP A 57 2.69 -2.11 2.71
N MET A 58 1.56 -1.73 3.31
CA MET A 58 0.72 -0.62 2.87
C MET A 58 1.27 0.74 3.29
N GLY A 59 2.16 0.78 4.29
CA GLY A 59 2.66 2.03 4.87
C GLY A 59 1.55 2.84 5.53
N VAL A 60 0.65 2.19 6.27
CA VAL A 60 -0.49 2.83 6.94
C VAL A 60 -0.03 4.00 7.82
N PHE A 61 1.05 3.78 8.56
CA PHE A 61 1.66 4.77 9.46
C PHE A 61 2.90 5.45 8.88
N ASP A 62 3.27 5.15 7.63
CA ASP A 62 4.40 5.77 6.95
C ASP A 62 4.07 7.19 6.49
N LYS A 63 5.12 7.98 6.23
CA LYS A 63 5.03 9.34 5.68
C LYS A 63 5.55 9.39 4.24
N GLY A 64 5.17 10.43 3.51
CA GLY A 64 5.66 10.70 2.15
C GLY A 64 5.26 9.62 1.14
N ARG A 65 6.14 9.28 0.20
CA ARG A 65 5.83 8.36 -0.91
C ARG A 65 5.56 6.91 -0.50
N LYS A 66 5.93 6.54 0.73
CA LYS A 66 5.66 5.20 1.27
C LYS A 66 4.32 5.13 1.98
N SER A 67 3.70 6.26 2.29
CA SER A 67 2.43 6.29 3.02
C SER A 67 1.30 5.68 2.21
N ILE A 68 0.32 5.11 2.92
CA ILE A 68 -0.93 4.64 2.33
C ILE A 68 -1.64 5.75 1.53
N THR A 69 -1.57 7.00 2.03
CA THR A 69 -2.08 8.19 1.33
C THR A 69 -1.47 8.34 -0.05
N SER A 70 -0.14 8.23 -0.16
CA SER A 70 0.55 8.39 -1.44
C SER A 70 0.31 7.22 -2.39
N ARG A 71 0.09 6.01 -1.85
CA ARG A 71 -0.07 4.79 -2.64
C ARG A 71 -1.48 4.64 -3.20
N LEU A 72 -2.49 5.05 -2.45
CA LEU A 72 -3.88 4.93 -2.84
C LEU A 72 -4.47 6.22 -3.45
N LYS A 73 -3.67 7.30 -3.53
CA LYS A 73 -4.11 8.60 -4.07
C LYS A 73 -4.80 8.51 -5.44
N SER A 74 -4.35 7.59 -6.29
CA SER A 74 -4.85 7.42 -7.65
C SER A 74 -5.91 6.32 -7.79
N ASP A 75 -6.25 5.60 -6.70
CA ASP A 75 -7.19 4.48 -6.73
C ASP A 75 -8.19 4.55 -5.57
N PRO A 76 -9.27 5.35 -5.72
CA PRO A 76 -10.31 5.49 -4.71
C PRO A 76 -11.07 4.18 -4.44
N SER A 77 -11.20 3.32 -5.44
CA SER A 77 -11.86 2.02 -5.30
C SER A 77 -11.10 1.13 -4.33
N LEU A 78 -9.77 1.14 -4.41
CA LEU A 78 -8.92 0.40 -3.49
C LEU A 78 -8.92 0.98 -2.06
N CYS A 79 -9.05 2.30 -1.90
CA CYS A 79 -9.32 2.91 -0.59
C CYS A 79 -10.61 2.34 0.01
N HIS A 80 -11.70 2.36 -0.75
CA HIS A 80 -13.01 1.92 -0.27
C HIS A 80 -13.00 0.45 0.12
N LEU A 81 -12.43 -0.41 -0.73
CA LEU A 81 -12.30 -1.84 -0.43
C LEU A 81 -11.44 -2.09 0.82
N THR A 82 -10.33 -1.37 0.97
CA THR A 82 -9.48 -1.47 2.17
C THR A 82 -10.26 -1.10 3.43
N GLN A 83 -11.02 -0.01 3.38
CA GLN A 83 -11.85 0.44 4.49
C GLN A 83 -12.93 -0.61 4.83
N GLN A 84 -13.66 -1.12 3.83
CA GLN A 84 -14.68 -2.14 4.04
C GLN A 84 -14.11 -3.40 4.70
N LEU A 85 -12.97 -3.90 4.20
CA LEU A 85 -12.32 -5.09 4.76
C LEU A 85 -11.90 -4.88 6.22
N LEU A 86 -11.36 -3.71 6.55
CA LEU A 86 -11.00 -3.37 7.94
C LEU A 86 -12.22 -3.27 8.85
N THR A 87 -13.33 -2.72 8.38
CA THR A 87 -14.57 -2.64 9.17
C THR A 87 -15.14 -4.02 9.46
N VAL A 88 -15.16 -4.92 8.45
CA VAL A 88 -15.61 -6.31 8.66
C VAL A 88 -14.66 -7.04 9.62
N LEU A 89 -13.35 -6.82 9.48
CA LEU A 89 -12.36 -7.41 10.37
C LEU A 89 -12.53 -6.91 11.82
N GLU A 90 -12.79 -5.61 12.01
CA GLU A 90 -13.08 -5.01 13.32
C GLU A 90 -14.30 -5.65 13.98
N TYR A 91 -15.40 -5.82 13.21
CA TYR A 91 -16.61 -6.49 13.69
C TYR A 91 -16.31 -7.93 14.13
N LYS A 92 -15.54 -8.68 13.33
CA LYS A 92 -15.20 -10.08 13.63
C LYS A 92 -14.33 -10.23 14.89
N PHE A 93 -13.45 -9.28 15.16
CA PHE A 93 -12.67 -9.29 16.40
C PHE A 93 -13.52 -8.99 17.64
N ARG A 94 -14.57 -8.17 17.52
CA ARG A 94 -15.51 -7.90 18.64
C ARG A 94 -16.45 -9.06 18.90
N GLU A 95 -16.95 -9.71 17.86
CA GLU A 95 -17.82 -10.89 17.98
C GLU A 95 -17.12 -12.00 18.79
N GLY A 96 -15.81 -12.18 18.61
CA GLY A 96 -14.99 -13.10 19.41
C GLY A 96 -14.78 -12.69 20.88
N GLU A 97 -15.06 -11.45 21.28
CA GLU A 97 -15.05 -11.01 22.69
C GLU A 97 -16.40 -11.29 23.39
N GLU A 98 -17.51 -11.28 22.65
CA GLU A 98 -18.87 -11.34 23.22
C GLU A 98 -19.40 -12.79 23.40
N GLU A 99 -19.03 -13.72 22.53
CA GLU A 99 -19.47 -15.13 22.59
C GLU A 99 -19.01 -15.89 23.86
N GLU A 100 -18.04 -15.37 24.63
CA GLU A 100 -17.59 -15.98 25.89
C GLU A 100 -18.40 -15.56 27.12
N SER A 101 -19.37 -14.64 26.98
CA SER A 101 -20.17 -14.11 28.10
C SER A 101 -21.56 -14.73 28.25
N GLN A 102 -21.99 -15.58 27.33
CA GLN A 102 -23.33 -16.19 27.33
C GLN A 102 -23.27 -17.70 27.04
N HIS A 103 -22.90 -18.49 28.04
CA HIS A 103 -23.20 -19.92 28.03
C HIS A 103 -23.85 -20.32 29.36
N ASP A 104 -25.10 -19.87 29.53
CA ASP A 104 -26.13 -20.52 30.36
C ASP A 104 -27.46 -19.81 30.10
N SER A 105 -28.11 -20.12 28.97
CA SER A 105 -29.56 -19.96 28.82
C SER A 105 -30.05 -20.69 27.59
N GLU A 106 -30.60 -21.88 27.83
CA GLU A 106 -31.46 -22.61 26.93
C GLU A 106 -32.69 -21.75 26.58
N SER A 107 -32.87 -21.39 25.31
CA SER A 107 -34.12 -20.79 24.85
C SER A 107 -34.36 -21.12 23.39
N ASP A 108 -35.18 -22.15 23.18
CA ASP A 108 -35.93 -22.37 21.96
C ASP A 108 -36.75 -21.12 21.61
N CYS A 109 -36.61 -20.59 20.38
CA CYS A 109 -37.71 -19.98 19.61
C CYS A 109 -37.28 -19.49 18.21
N SER A 110 -37.67 -20.26 17.19
CA SER A 110 -38.32 -19.86 15.94
C SER A 110 -37.92 -18.56 15.19
N SER A 111 -37.29 -18.77 14.03
CA SER A 111 -37.56 -18.24 12.67
C SER A 111 -37.68 -16.73 12.38
N ASP A 112 -36.79 -16.23 11.52
CA ASP A 112 -37.07 -15.66 10.17
C ASP A 112 -35.99 -14.63 9.80
N ARG A 113 -34.99 -15.05 9.03
CA ARG A 113 -33.95 -14.16 8.48
C ARG A 113 -34.08 -14.08 6.95
N PRO A 114 -34.15 -12.89 6.35
CA PRO A 114 -34.23 -12.74 4.91
C PRO A 114 -32.88 -13.03 4.23
N SER A 115 -32.93 -13.85 3.20
CA SER A 115 -31.82 -14.25 2.32
C SER A 115 -31.19 -13.06 1.58
N SER A 116 -29.87 -12.94 1.68
CA SER A 116 -29.05 -12.07 0.83
C SER A 116 -28.50 -12.85 -0.36
N PRO A 117 -28.53 -12.34 -1.61
CA PRO A 117 -28.15 -13.09 -2.80
C PRO A 117 -26.75 -12.70 -3.27
N PHE A 118 -25.75 -13.56 -3.05
CA PHE A 118 -24.54 -13.56 -3.88
C PHE A 118 -24.18 -14.99 -4.28
N LYS A 119 -24.64 -15.32 -5.48
CA LYS A 119 -24.34 -16.57 -6.20
C LYS A 119 -23.15 -16.27 -7.11
N LEU A 120 -21.97 -16.78 -6.78
CA LEU A 120 -20.83 -16.80 -7.70
C LEU A 120 -20.40 -18.26 -7.94
N VAL A 121 -20.67 -18.69 -9.17
CA VAL A 121 -20.05 -19.75 -9.97
C VAL A 121 -19.74 -21.06 -9.24
N SER A 122 -20.69 -22.00 -9.35
CA SER A 122 -20.48 -23.43 -9.17
C SER A 122 -19.57 -23.99 -10.25
N SER A 123 -18.49 -24.65 -9.83
CA SER A 123 -17.82 -25.68 -10.63
C SER A 123 -18.09 -27.02 -9.96
N SER A 124 -18.76 -27.89 -10.71
CA SER A 124 -19.24 -29.21 -10.30
C SER A 124 -18.08 -30.18 -10.07
N SER A 125 -17.97 -30.74 -8.86
CA SER A 125 -17.52 -32.12 -8.66
C SER A 125 -18.14 -32.61 -7.36
N GLU A 126 -19.01 -33.61 -7.50
CA GLU A 126 -19.63 -34.35 -6.42
C GLU A 126 -18.55 -35.25 -5.81
N GLU A 127 -18.11 -34.99 -4.58
CA GLU A 127 -17.75 -36.00 -3.58
C GLU A 127 -18.01 -35.41 -2.19
N SER A 128 -18.64 -36.22 -1.35
CA SER A 128 -19.12 -35.90 -0.02
C SER A 128 -17.97 -35.64 0.97
N GLU A 129 -17.89 -34.43 1.50
CA GLU A 129 -17.09 -34.11 2.68
C GLU A 129 -17.94 -33.22 3.60
N ASP A 130 -17.86 -33.47 4.91
CA ASP A 130 -18.54 -32.74 5.97
C ASP A 130 -18.46 -31.23 5.73
N ASP A 131 -19.63 -30.57 5.65
CA ASP A 131 -19.76 -29.12 5.61
C ASP A 131 -19.41 -28.59 7.02
N GLU A 132 -18.13 -28.64 7.39
CA GLU A 132 -17.59 -27.93 8.54
C GLU A 132 -17.80 -26.43 8.29
N VAL A 133 -18.81 -25.87 8.95
CA VAL A 133 -19.03 -24.42 8.98
C VAL A 133 -17.70 -23.76 9.33
N PRO A 134 -17.14 -22.89 8.47
CA PRO A 134 -15.83 -22.31 8.69
C PRO A 134 -15.82 -21.59 10.04
N GLY A 135 -14.93 -22.02 10.94
CA GLY A 135 -14.77 -21.39 12.23
C GLY A 135 -14.53 -19.87 12.10
N PRO A 136 -14.84 -19.08 13.13
CA PRO A 136 -14.73 -17.62 13.10
C PRO A 136 -13.34 -17.13 12.65
N TRP A 137 -12.28 -17.88 13.01
CA TRP A 137 -10.91 -17.59 12.61
C TRP A 137 -10.61 -17.86 11.14
N THR A 138 -11.27 -18.80 10.48
CA THR A 138 -11.11 -19.06 9.04
C THR A 138 -11.62 -17.86 8.22
N SER A 139 -12.69 -17.22 8.68
CA SER A 139 -13.19 -15.97 8.07
C SER A 139 -12.19 -14.83 8.23
N VAL A 140 -11.62 -14.66 9.42
CA VAL A 140 -10.55 -13.69 9.71
C VAL A 140 -9.33 -13.92 8.82
N GLN A 141 -8.84 -15.15 8.73
CA GLN A 141 -7.71 -15.55 7.89
C GLN A 141 -7.95 -15.24 6.41
N THR A 142 -9.17 -15.45 5.93
CA THR A 142 -9.57 -15.15 4.54
C THR A 142 -9.51 -13.64 4.29
N LEU A 143 -10.08 -12.83 5.19
CA LEU A 143 -10.02 -11.36 5.11
C LEU A 143 -8.58 -10.85 5.17
N MET A 144 -7.76 -11.40 6.07
CA MET A 144 -6.35 -11.04 6.20
C MET A 144 -5.56 -11.39 4.94
N THR A 145 -5.84 -12.54 4.33
CA THR A 145 -5.20 -12.97 3.08
C THR A 145 -5.58 -12.05 1.93
N THR A 146 -6.84 -11.61 1.83
CA THR A 146 -7.27 -10.60 0.86
C THR A 146 -6.54 -9.26 1.07
N LEU A 147 -6.45 -8.78 2.31
CA LEU A 147 -5.70 -7.56 2.66
C LEU A 147 -4.23 -7.67 2.25
N ARG A 148 -3.56 -8.79 2.54
CA ARG A 148 -2.17 -9.04 2.13
C ARG A 148 -2.01 -9.11 0.61
N GLY A 149 -2.94 -9.75 -0.09
CA GLY A 149 -2.98 -9.79 -1.54
C GLY A 149 -3.03 -8.39 -2.15
N MET A 150 -3.92 -7.53 -1.64
CA MET A 150 -3.99 -6.12 -2.03
C MET A 150 -2.68 -5.38 -1.77
N ALA A 151 -2.09 -5.54 -0.59
CA ALA A 151 -0.81 -4.91 -0.27
C ALA A 151 0.32 -5.36 -1.21
N ALA A 152 0.32 -6.63 -1.64
CA ALA A 152 1.25 -7.12 -2.64
C ALA A 152 0.99 -6.49 -4.02
N MET A 153 -0.27 -6.34 -4.45
CA MET A 153 -0.62 -5.66 -5.71
C MET A 153 -0.17 -4.19 -5.72
N VAL A 154 -0.47 -3.44 -4.65
CA VAL A 154 -0.05 -2.04 -4.51
C VAL A 154 1.46 -1.89 -4.57
N ARG A 155 2.20 -2.74 -3.84
CA ARG A 155 3.67 -2.74 -3.88
C ARG A 155 4.20 -3.08 -5.26
N ARG A 156 3.60 -4.06 -5.94
CA ARG A 156 4.01 -4.46 -7.29
C ARG A 156 3.79 -3.31 -8.27
N GLY A 157 2.60 -2.71 -8.31
CA GLY A 157 2.34 -1.55 -9.17
C GLY A 157 3.31 -0.39 -8.93
N GLY A 158 3.63 -0.11 -7.66
CA GLY A 158 4.64 0.90 -7.31
C GLY A 158 6.08 0.52 -7.69
N ASN A 159 6.42 -0.77 -7.73
CA ASN A 159 7.71 -1.26 -8.21
C ASN A 159 7.78 -1.20 -9.73
N ASP A 160 6.74 -1.63 -10.42
CA ASP A 160 6.63 -1.64 -11.87
C ASP A 160 6.76 -0.23 -12.43
N HIS A 161 6.06 0.75 -11.82
CA HIS A 161 6.19 2.15 -12.19
C HIS A 161 7.61 2.70 -11.99
N ARG A 162 8.28 2.33 -10.88
CA ARG A 162 9.68 2.72 -10.63
C ARG A 162 10.62 2.08 -11.63
N GLN A 163 10.38 0.84 -11.99
CA GLN A 163 11.15 0.11 -12.99
C GLN A 163 10.98 0.73 -14.37
N GLU A 164 9.74 1.00 -14.79
CA GLU A 164 9.43 1.67 -16.05
C GLU A 164 10.13 3.03 -16.16
N ARG A 165 10.09 3.83 -15.08
CA ARG A 165 10.80 5.12 -15.04
C ARG A 165 12.31 4.97 -15.15
N THR A 166 12.86 3.93 -14.54
CA THR A 166 14.31 3.64 -14.60
C THR A 166 14.71 3.20 -16.00
N GLU A 167 13.93 2.34 -16.66
CA GLU A 167 14.19 1.93 -18.04
C GLU A 167 14.05 3.11 -19.02
N LYS A 168 13.04 3.96 -18.85
CA LYS A 168 12.90 5.21 -19.63
C LYS A 168 14.11 6.13 -19.46
N PHE A 169 14.61 6.25 -18.23
CA PHE A 169 15.79 7.08 -17.94
C PHE A 169 17.07 6.46 -18.51
N LYS A 170 17.21 5.13 -18.43
CA LYS A 170 18.33 4.37 -19.01
C LYS A 170 18.43 4.56 -20.53
N ASN A 171 17.30 4.57 -21.23
CA ASN A 171 17.24 4.68 -22.69
C ASN A 171 17.46 6.11 -23.22
N LEU A 172 17.81 7.07 -22.37
CA LEU A 172 18.24 8.39 -22.82
C LEU A 172 19.70 8.29 -23.30
N PRO A 173 20.08 8.90 -24.44
CA PRO A 173 21.41 8.71 -25.03
C PRO A 173 22.58 8.92 -24.06
N ARG A 174 22.49 9.95 -23.21
CA ARG A 174 23.51 10.26 -22.19
C ARG A 174 23.64 9.19 -21.09
N HIS A 175 22.56 8.48 -20.79
CA HIS A 175 22.52 7.49 -19.69
C HIS A 175 22.68 6.06 -20.20
N GLU A 176 22.48 5.83 -21.49
CA GLU A 176 22.72 4.54 -22.14
C GLU A 176 24.21 4.18 -22.07
N GLU A 177 25.11 5.10 -22.45
CA GLU A 177 26.56 4.91 -22.35
C GLU A 177 27.02 4.66 -20.90
N LEU A 178 26.42 5.38 -19.94
CA LEU A 178 26.69 5.18 -18.51
C LEU A 178 26.24 3.79 -18.04
N TYR A 179 25.09 3.33 -18.52
CA TYR A 179 24.57 2.02 -18.19
C TYR A 179 25.47 0.91 -18.75
N GLU A 180 25.85 0.99 -20.01
CA GLU A 180 26.69 -0.01 -20.69
C GLU A 180 28.06 -0.12 -20.03
N SER A 181 28.74 1.01 -19.79
CA SER A 181 30.03 1.03 -19.10
C SER A 181 29.95 0.47 -17.67
N THR A 182 28.86 0.76 -16.96
CA THR A 182 28.62 0.21 -15.62
C THR A 182 28.33 -1.29 -15.67
N GLU A 183 27.55 -1.78 -16.64
CA GLU A 183 27.26 -3.20 -16.83
C GLU A 183 28.54 -3.99 -17.15
N GLU A 184 29.41 -3.46 -18.01
CA GLU A 184 30.68 -4.10 -18.36
C GLU A 184 31.63 -4.19 -17.15
N CYS A 185 31.79 -3.09 -16.40
CA CYS A 185 32.59 -3.08 -15.18
C CYS A 185 32.02 -4.04 -14.12
N ALA A 186 30.69 -4.05 -13.95
CA ALA A 186 30.02 -4.95 -13.02
C ALA A 186 30.21 -6.41 -13.42
N LYS A 187 30.16 -6.72 -14.73
CA LYS A 187 30.42 -8.07 -15.25
C LYS A 187 31.82 -8.53 -14.90
N GLN A 188 32.85 -7.74 -15.19
CA GLN A 188 34.23 -8.08 -14.85
C GLN A 188 34.40 -8.39 -13.36
N LYS A 189 33.77 -7.58 -12.50
CA LYS A 189 33.81 -7.78 -11.05
C LYS A 189 33.06 -9.04 -10.61
N VAL A 190 31.89 -9.31 -11.19
CA VAL A 190 31.06 -10.49 -10.88
C VAL A 190 31.74 -11.77 -11.35
N ASP A 191 32.38 -11.75 -12.51
CA ASP A 191 33.13 -12.89 -13.05
C ASP A 191 34.29 -13.26 -12.11
N HIS A 192 34.96 -12.26 -11.52
CA HIS A 192 36.01 -12.46 -10.53
C HIS A 192 35.50 -12.94 -9.17
N LEU A 193 34.39 -12.37 -8.66
CA LEU A 193 33.86 -12.70 -7.34
C LEU A 193 33.08 -14.02 -7.31
N PHE A 194 32.45 -14.39 -8.42
CA PHE A 194 31.58 -15.55 -8.53
C PHE A 194 31.98 -16.46 -9.70
N PRO A 195 33.23 -16.96 -9.77
CA PRO A 195 33.71 -17.72 -10.91
C PRO A 195 32.98 -19.06 -11.10
N LYS A 196 32.36 -19.57 -10.03
CA LYS A 196 31.58 -20.83 -10.04
C LYS A 196 30.11 -20.63 -10.42
N ALA A 197 29.62 -19.39 -10.47
CA ALA A 197 28.24 -19.12 -10.86
C ALA A 197 28.05 -19.34 -12.36
N CYS A 198 26.86 -19.75 -12.78
CA CYS A 198 26.57 -19.86 -14.21
C CYS A 198 26.54 -18.47 -14.87
N ALA A 199 26.90 -18.41 -16.16
CA ALA A 199 26.97 -17.16 -16.92
C ALA A 199 25.65 -16.36 -16.89
N ALA A 200 24.50 -17.06 -16.87
CA ALA A 200 23.19 -16.42 -16.75
C ALA A 200 23.01 -15.68 -15.42
N LEU A 201 23.46 -16.27 -14.31
CA LEU A 201 23.41 -15.64 -12.99
C LEU A 201 24.39 -14.46 -12.91
N GLN A 202 25.62 -14.63 -13.40
CA GLN A 202 26.61 -13.56 -13.44
C GLN A 202 26.11 -12.35 -14.23
N LYS A 203 25.54 -12.59 -15.43
CA LYS A 203 24.92 -11.53 -16.24
C LYS A 203 23.78 -10.82 -15.50
N ARG A 204 22.88 -11.57 -14.85
CA ARG A 204 21.78 -10.99 -14.07
C ARG A 204 22.27 -10.12 -12.92
N ILE A 205 23.34 -10.53 -12.23
CA ILE A 205 23.93 -9.75 -11.13
C ILE A 205 24.55 -8.46 -11.69
N ALA A 206 25.32 -8.54 -12.77
CA ALA A 206 25.91 -7.36 -13.42
C ALA A 206 24.84 -6.34 -13.85
N GLN A 207 23.77 -6.82 -14.49
CA GLN A 207 22.62 -5.98 -14.86
C GLN A 207 21.92 -5.37 -13.65
N ALA A 208 21.75 -6.13 -12.56
CA ALA A 208 21.15 -5.60 -11.34
C ALA A 208 22.00 -4.46 -10.74
N ILE A 209 23.33 -4.60 -10.76
CA ILE A 209 24.27 -3.55 -10.32
C ILE A 209 24.14 -2.31 -11.21
N ALA A 210 24.18 -2.47 -12.54
CA ALA A 210 24.07 -1.36 -13.47
C ALA A 210 22.73 -0.63 -13.35
N ARG A 211 21.61 -1.36 -13.29
CA ARG A 211 20.28 -0.78 -13.06
C ARG A 211 20.21 -0.01 -11.75
N ARG A 212 20.83 -0.55 -10.69
CA ARG A 212 20.86 0.11 -9.38
C ARG A 212 21.62 1.44 -9.44
N GLN A 213 22.73 1.50 -10.17
CA GLN A 213 23.48 2.74 -10.35
C GLN A 213 22.69 3.79 -11.15
N ILE A 214 22.11 3.40 -12.28
CA ILE A 214 21.26 4.30 -13.07
C ILE A 214 20.10 4.86 -12.24
N TRP A 215 19.47 4.02 -11.40
CA TRP A 215 18.43 4.49 -10.49
C TRP A 215 18.94 5.54 -9.49
N LEU A 216 20.16 5.40 -8.97
CA LEU A 216 20.75 6.38 -8.05
C LEU A 216 20.97 7.73 -8.74
N VAL A 217 21.48 7.73 -9.97
CA VAL A 217 21.65 8.95 -10.77
C VAL A 217 20.29 9.60 -11.07
N CYS A 218 19.29 8.79 -11.47
CA CYS A 218 17.92 9.28 -11.66
C CYS A 218 17.34 9.92 -10.39
N LEU A 219 17.62 9.34 -9.22
CA LEU A 219 17.19 9.87 -7.93
C LEU A 219 17.87 11.21 -7.63
N GLU A 220 19.19 11.30 -7.85
CA GLU A 220 19.98 12.51 -7.63
C GLU A 220 19.51 13.67 -8.52
N GLU A 221 19.33 13.42 -9.83
CA GLU A 221 18.80 14.45 -10.74
C GLU A 221 17.40 14.91 -10.34
N HIS A 222 16.55 13.99 -9.88
CA HIS A 222 15.21 14.34 -9.38
C HIS A 222 15.29 15.23 -8.14
N GLN A 223 16.21 14.95 -7.22
CA GLN A 223 16.43 15.78 -6.03
C GLN A 223 16.93 17.18 -6.41
N GLN A 224 17.93 17.28 -7.29
CA GLN A 224 18.45 18.55 -7.79
C GLN A 224 17.36 19.39 -8.48
N LYS A 225 16.52 18.76 -9.32
CA LYS A 225 15.37 19.43 -9.95
C LYS A 225 14.36 19.95 -8.92
N THR A 226 14.14 19.21 -7.84
CA THR A 226 13.22 19.60 -6.77
C THR A 226 13.78 20.81 -6.01
N LEU A 227 15.08 20.81 -5.68
CA LEU A 227 15.76 21.90 -4.99
C LEU A 227 15.78 23.20 -5.80
N ARG A 228 16.10 23.12 -7.09
CA ARG A 228 16.07 24.30 -8.00
C ARG A 228 14.67 24.89 -8.16
N ARG A 229 13.63 24.05 -8.09
CA ARG A 229 12.24 24.51 -8.20
C ARG A 229 11.73 25.16 -6.91
N SER A 230 12.35 24.88 -5.77
CA SER A 230 12.05 25.54 -4.49
C SER A 230 12.80 26.85 -4.27
N GLU A 231 13.73 27.25 -5.16
CA GLU A 231 14.32 28.60 -5.12
C GLU A 231 13.29 29.63 -5.61
N PRO A 232 12.98 30.68 -4.82
CA PRO A 232 12.15 31.78 -5.30
C PRO A 232 12.88 32.46 -6.46
N ALA A 233 12.15 32.70 -7.55
CA ALA A 233 12.68 33.38 -8.74
C ALA A 233 13.41 34.66 -8.32
N PRO A 234 14.61 34.94 -8.87
CA PRO A 234 15.33 36.17 -8.55
C PRO A 234 14.44 37.35 -8.88
N ALA A 235 14.18 38.17 -7.85
CA ALA A 235 13.39 39.38 -7.97
C ALA A 235 13.96 40.21 -9.13
N LEU A 236 13.16 40.37 -10.19
CA LEU A 236 13.42 41.35 -11.22
C LEU A 236 13.55 42.69 -10.51
N GLN A 237 14.77 43.22 -10.44
CA GLN A 237 15.04 44.57 -10.01
C GLN A 237 14.17 45.48 -10.89
N GLN A 238 13.10 46.02 -10.30
CA GLN A 238 12.35 47.12 -10.89
C GLN A 238 13.35 48.26 -11.03
N LYS A 239 13.75 48.51 -12.27
CA LYS A 239 14.52 49.67 -12.66
C LYS A 239 13.66 50.88 -12.32
N GLU A 240 14.00 51.59 -11.25
CA GLU A 240 13.41 52.90 -10.93
C GLU A 240 13.50 53.78 -12.17
N PRO A 241 12.39 54.39 -12.63
CA PRO A 241 12.47 55.42 -13.66
C PRO A 241 13.14 56.66 -13.07
N GLU A 242 14.30 57.02 -13.64
CA GLU A 242 14.98 58.29 -13.39
C GLU A 242 14.01 59.45 -13.51
N SER A 243 13.88 60.21 -12.43
CA SER A 243 13.21 61.50 -12.38
C SER A 243 13.93 62.49 -13.29
N MET A 244 13.36 62.81 -14.45
CA MET A 244 13.73 64.03 -15.18
C MET A 244 13.04 65.22 -14.52
N GLU A 245 13.72 65.83 -13.56
CA GLU A 245 13.50 67.22 -13.22
C GLU A 245 14.14 68.13 -14.29
N ASP A 246 13.25 68.86 -14.96
CA ASP A 246 13.31 70.33 -15.08
C ASP A 246 14.28 70.96 -16.11
N LYS A 247 13.73 71.65 -17.12
CA LYS A 247 13.85 73.13 -17.29
C LYS A 247 13.49 73.67 -18.68
N SER A 248 12.97 74.91 -18.61
CA SER A 248 12.86 75.98 -19.63
C SER A 248 11.52 75.98 -20.39
N ALA A 249 10.60 76.93 -20.25
CA ALA A 249 10.67 78.38 -20.02
C ALA A 249 11.52 79.12 -21.07
N GLN A 250 10.93 79.36 -22.24
CA GLN A 250 10.85 80.67 -22.93
C GLN A 250 9.89 80.60 -24.12
#